data_AF-A0A3B0QS02-F1
#
_entry.id   AF-A0A3B0QS02-F1
#
_cell.length_a   1.000
_cell.length_b   1.000
_cell.length_c   1.000
_cell.angle_alpha   90.00
_cell.angle_beta   90.00
_cell.angle_gamma   90.00
#
_symmetry.space_group_name_H-M   'P 1'
#
loop_
_entity.id
_entity.type
_entity.pdbx_description
1 polymer ?
#
loop_
_entity_poly.entity_id
_entity_poly.type
_entity_poly.pdbx_seq_one_letter_code
_entity_poly.pdbx_strand_id
1 'polypeptide(L)'
;MVKPDPDDNAGRGFAKWCRITRAPFLTATLVPVLFGAAVAHHLGYGISLPWLALTLISAAFLHIGTNTLNDYFDHRSGADAANEDYIAPFTGGSRTIQNGLISARAMLTVSVVSFILGGVIAIPLLFRAGMPVLYLGAVGIASGVFYTAPPLRFAGRKGLGELLIGLNLGPLMVAGSVLIQTGTLEWSALLAGIPV
;
A
#
# COMPACT_ATOMS: atom_id res chain seq x y z
N MET A 1 21.02 17.84 -20.51
CA MET A 1 19.97 17.96 -19.48
C MET A 1 19.21 19.25 -19.73
N VAL A 2 17.94 19.17 -20.14
CA VAL A 2 17.07 20.34 -20.28
C VAL A 2 16.76 20.86 -18.88
N LYS A 3 17.08 22.12 -18.59
CA LYS A 3 16.71 22.77 -17.32
C LYS A 3 15.18 22.88 -17.29
N PRO A 4 14.49 22.38 -16.27
CA PRO A 4 13.03 22.40 -16.26
C PRO A 4 12.51 23.85 -16.20
N ASP A 5 11.46 24.12 -16.97
CA ASP A 5 10.75 25.41 -17.06
C ASP A 5 10.29 25.85 -15.66
N PRO A 6 10.67 27.05 -15.18
CA PRO A 6 10.32 27.56 -13.85
C PRO A 6 8.81 27.71 -13.60
N ASP A 7 7.98 27.78 -14.63
CA ASP A 7 6.55 28.12 -14.51
C ASP A 7 5.59 26.91 -14.53
N ASP A 8 6.08 25.69 -14.78
CA ASP A 8 5.28 24.45 -14.67
C ASP A 8 5.08 24.00 -13.21
N ASN A 9 4.36 24.80 -12.43
CA ASN A 9 4.11 24.51 -11.02
C ASN A 9 3.17 23.32 -10.80
N ALA A 10 2.23 23.08 -11.71
CA ALA A 10 1.23 22.01 -11.58
C ALA A 10 1.82 20.63 -11.91
N GLY A 11 2.57 20.50 -13.01
CA GLY A 11 3.29 19.27 -13.38
C GLY A 11 4.37 18.91 -12.37
N ARG A 12 5.08 19.92 -11.85
CA ARG A 12 6.04 19.75 -10.73
C ARG A 12 5.35 19.26 -9.45
N GLY A 13 4.18 19.81 -9.12
CA GLY A 13 3.41 19.42 -7.93
C GLY A 13 2.93 17.97 -7.98
N PHE A 14 2.29 17.59 -9.08
CA PHE A 14 1.79 16.22 -9.27
C PHE A 14 2.93 15.20 -9.27
N ALA A 15 3.97 15.41 -10.09
CA ALA A 15 5.11 14.50 -10.16
C ALA A 15 5.85 14.38 -8.81
N LYS A 16 5.96 15.49 -8.07
CA LYS A 16 6.49 15.50 -6.70
C LYS A 16 5.67 14.59 -5.78
N TRP A 17 4.35 14.71 -5.78
CA TRP A 17 3.50 13.88 -4.92
C TRP A 17 3.49 12.42 -5.36
N CYS A 18 3.54 12.11 -6.66
CA CYS A 18 3.73 10.73 -7.14
C CYS A 18 5.01 10.09 -6.61
N ARG A 19 6.09 10.87 -6.48
CA ARG A 19 7.35 10.40 -5.86
C ARG A 19 7.23 10.22 -4.36
N ILE A 20 6.62 11.18 -3.65
CA ILE A 20 6.43 11.13 -2.19
C ILE A 20 5.56 9.94 -1.78
N THR A 21 4.44 9.71 -2.47
CA THR A 21 3.51 8.61 -2.15
C THR A 21 3.93 7.29 -2.78
N ARG A 22 4.97 7.31 -3.62
CA ARG A 22 5.43 6.15 -4.41
C ARG A 22 4.30 5.55 -5.23
N ALA A 23 3.54 6.43 -5.92
CA ALA A 23 2.35 6.05 -6.69
C ALA A 23 2.55 4.87 -7.66
N PRO A 24 3.70 4.68 -8.34
CA PRO A 24 3.93 3.51 -9.17
C PRO A 24 3.83 2.16 -8.43
N PHE A 25 4.11 2.11 -7.12
CA PHE A 25 3.98 0.90 -6.31
C PHE A 25 2.53 0.51 -6.06
N LEU A 26 1.56 1.40 -6.29
CA LEU A 26 0.15 1.07 -6.14
C LEU A 26 -0.28 -0.04 -7.09
N THR A 27 0.45 -0.32 -8.18
CA THR A 27 0.19 -1.49 -9.02
C THR A 27 0.22 -2.79 -8.22
N ALA A 28 1.11 -2.92 -7.22
CA ALA A 28 1.17 -4.07 -6.33
C ALA A 28 -0.03 -4.18 -5.37
N THR A 29 -0.94 -3.21 -5.38
CA THR A 29 -2.24 -3.26 -4.70
C THR A 29 -3.40 -3.35 -5.67
N LEU A 30 -3.36 -2.58 -6.76
CA LEU A 30 -4.43 -2.58 -7.76
C LEU A 30 -4.57 -3.96 -8.42
N VAL A 31 -3.45 -4.60 -8.79
CA VAL A 31 -3.44 -5.91 -9.44
C VAL A 31 -4.11 -7.00 -8.57
N PRO A 32 -3.70 -7.27 -7.32
CA PRO A 32 -4.32 -8.31 -6.50
C PRO A 32 -5.79 -8.01 -6.18
N VAL A 33 -6.17 -6.74 -5.97
CA VAL A 33 -7.58 -6.39 -5.71
C VAL A 33 -8.44 -6.64 -6.95
N LEU A 34 -8.00 -6.20 -8.13
CA LEU A 34 -8.71 -6.49 -9.39
C LEU A 34 -8.75 -8.00 -9.69
N PHE A 35 -7.66 -8.71 -9.41
CA PHE A 35 -7.60 -10.15 -9.57
C PHE A 35 -8.58 -10.86 -8.62
N GLY A 36 -8.71 -10.43 -7.37
CA GLY A 36 -9.73 -10.94 -6.46
C GLY A 36 -11.16 -10.71 -6.97
N ALA A 37 -11.46 -9.58 -7.63
CA ALA A 37 -12.75 -9.40 -8.29
C ALA A 37 -12.95 -10.39 -9.47
N ALA A 38 -11.90 -10.66 -10.25
CA ALA A 38 -11.94 -11.66 -11.30
C ALA A 38 -12.14 -13.09 -10.75
N VAL A 39 -11.51 -13.41 -9.61
CA VAL A 39 -11.71 -14.68 -8.90
C VAL A 39 -13.15 -14.80 -8.39
N ALA A 40 -13.71 -13.76 -7.78
CA ALA A 40 -15.11 -13.76 -7.35
C ALA A 40 -16.07 -14.01 -8.53
N HIS A 41 -15.82 -13.38 -9.67
CA HIS A 41 -16.59 -13.61 -10.89
C HIS A 41 -16.45 -15.04 -11.40
N HIS A 42 -15.24 -15.60 -11.40
CA HIS A 42 -14.99 -16.99 -11.78
C HIS A 42 -15.74 -17.99 -10.89
N LEU A 43 -15.91 -17.68 -9.60
CA LEU A 43 -16.69 -18.49 -8.65
C LEU A 43 -18.21 -18.32 -8.82
N GLY A 44 -18.68 -17.51 -9.78
CA GLY A 44 -20.10 -17.34 -10.10
C GLY A 44 -20.79 -16.18 -9.39
N TYR A 45 -20.05 -15.32 -8.68
CA TYR A 45 -20.61 -14.13 -8.03
C TYR A 45 -20.68 -12.94 -8.98
N GLY A 46 -21.70 -12.10 -8.80
CA GLY A 46 -21.77 -10.80 -9.46
C GLY A 46 -20.74 -9.82 -8.90
N ILE A 47 -20.20 -8.94 -9.76
CA ILE A 47 -19.24 -7.91 -9.35
C ILE A 47 -19.94 -6.56 -9.21
N SER A 48 -19.79 -5.97 -8.03
CA SER A 48 -20.27 -4.63 -7.74
C SER A 48 -19.14 -3.63 -7.87
N LEU A 49 -19.20 -2.81 -8.92
CA LEU A 49 -18.21 -1.76 -9.19
C LEU A 49 -18.07 -0.75 -8.04
N PRO A 50 -19.16 -0.29 -7.37
CA PRO A 50 -19.02 0.59 -6.21
C PRO A 50 -18.18 -0.03 -5.08
N TRP A 51 -18.42 -1.30 -4.74
CA TRP A 51 -17.64 -1.99 -3.70
C TRP A 51 -16.19 -2.22 -4.13
N LEU A 52 -15.96 -2.53 -5.41
CA LEU A 52 -14.61 -2.68 -5.94
C LEU A 52 -13.84 -1.35 -5.90
N ALA A 53 -14.48 -0.25 -6.29
CA ALA A 53 -13.89 1.08 -6.25
C ALA A 53 -13.51 1.49 -4.82
N LEU A 54 -14.41 1.29 -3.85
CA LEU A 54 -14.11 1.55 -2.44
C LEU A 54 -12.97 0.67 -1.91
N THR A 55 -12.91 -0.60 -2.32
CA THR A 55 -11.81 -1.52 -1.97
C THR A 55 -10.47 -1.00 -2.50
N LEU A 56 -10.41 -0.62 -3.77
CA LEU A 56 -9.21 -0.07 -4.41
C LEU A 56 -8.74 1.22 -3.73
N ILE A 57 -9.68 2.13 -3.43
CA ILE A 57 -9.36 3.41 -2.79
C ILE A 57 -8.85 3.19 -1.36
N SER A 58 -9.54 2.36 -0.56
CA SER A 58 -9.12 2.04 0.81
C SER A 58 -7.73 1.39 0.81
N ALA A 59 -7.53 0.36 -0.03
CA ALA A 59 -6.27 -0.35 -0.14
C ALA A 59 -5.13 0.57 -0.61
N ALA A 60 -5.39 1.47 -1.56
CA ALA A 60 -4.39 2.43 -2.01
C ALA A 60 -3.96 3.39 -0.89
N PHE A 61 -4.89 3.90 -0.09
CA PHE A 61 -4.54 4.74 1.07
C PHE A 61 -3.73 3.98 2.13
N LEU A 62 -4.07 2.72 2.42
CA LEU A 62 -3.27 1.90 3.34
C LEU A 62 -1.86 1.63 2.80
N HIS A 63 -1.71 1.41 1.49
CA HIS A 63 -0.40 1.25 0.86
C HIS A 63 0.39 2.57 0.86
N ILE A 64 -0.21 3.71 0.53
CA ILE A 64 0.45 5.03 0.64
C ILE A 64 0.90 5.27 2.08
N GLY A 65 0.06 4.96 3.06
CA GLY A 65 0.39 5.03 4.48
C GLY A 65 1.64 4.22 4.82
N THR A 66 1.70 2.98 4.33
CA THR A 66 2.84 2.07 4.51
C THR A 66 4.10 2.59 3.84
N ASN A 67 4.03 3.02 2.60
CA ASN A 67 5.16 3.53 1.82
C ASN A 67 5.78 4.79 2.46
N THR A 68 4.93 5.72 2.89
CA THR A 68 5.40 6.96 3.51
C THR A 68 5.89 6.74 4.95
N LEU A 69 5.33 5.76 5.67
CA LEU A 69 5.87 5.36 6.97
C LEU A 69 7.24 4.71 6.84
N ASN A 70 7.41 3.88 5.81
CA ASN A 70 8.67 3.26 5.45
C ASN A 70 9.75 4.33 5.25
N ASP A 71 9.53 5.28 4.34
CA ASP A 71 10.49 6.38 4.08
C ASP A 71 10.79 7.20 5.36
N TYR A 72 9.81 7.42 6.24
CA TYR A 72 10.04 8.09 7.52
C TYR A 72 10.99 7.30 8.43
N PHE A 73 10.80 5.98 8.58
CA PHE A 73 11.65 5.16 9.44
C PHE A 73 13.01 4.84 8.81
N ASP A 74 13.10 4.78 7.49
CA ASP A 74 14.37 4.66 6.77
C ASP A 74 15.20 5.94 6.90
N HIS A 75 14.55 7.11 6.86
CA HIS A 75 15.20 8.36 7.25
C HIS A 75 15.68 8.34 8.71
N ARG A 76 14.82 7.93 9.65
CA ARG A 76 15.16 7.89 11.10
C ARG A 76 16.28 6.90 11.42
N SER A 77 16.41 5.82 10.66
CA SER A 77 17.45 4.81 10.85
C SER A 77 18.76 5.13 10.11
N GLY A 78 18.75 6.10 9.20
CA GLY A 78 19.89 6.47 8.37
C GLY A 78 20.06 5.60 7.10
N ALA A 79 19.18 4.62 6.86
CA ALA A 79 19.27 3.72 5.71
C ALA A 79 19.23 4.49 4.37
N ASP A 80 18.27 5.41 4.22
CA ASP A 80 18.13 6.24 3.01
C ASP A 80 19.27 7.25 2.81
N ALA A 81 19.98 7.61 3.88
CA ALA A 81 21.15 8.48 3.80
C ALA A 81 22.39 7.69 3.32
N ALA A 82 22.52 6.44 3.74
CA ALA A 82 23.60 5.55 3.31
C ALA A 82 23.43 5.02 1.88
N ASN A 83 22.20 5.01 1.36
CA ASN A 83 21.91 4.55 0.00
C ASN A 83 22.14 5.68 -1.03
N GLU A 84 23.36 5.82 -1.53
CA GLU A 84 23.71 6.88 -2.49
C GLU A 84 23.45 6.53 -3.97
N ASP A 85 23.16 5.26 -4.26
CA ASP A 85 23.03 4.72 -5.61
C ASP A 85 21.75 5.16 -6.35
N TYR A 86 21.65 4.73 -7.63
CA TYR A 86 20.53 5.05 -8.52
C TYR A 86 19.18 4.57 -7.98
N ILE A 87 18.25 5.51 -7.80
CA ILE A 87 16.86 5.25 -7.42
C ILE A 87 16.08 4.82 -8.67
N ALA A 88 15.85 3.53 -8.84
CA ALA A 88 14.95 3.02 -9.87
C ALA A 88 13.46 3.17 -9.44
N PRO A 89 12.50 3.14 -10.38
CA PRO A 89 11.08 3.37 -10.10
C PRO A 89 10.47 2.45 -9.03
N PHE A 90 11.06 1.27 -8.82
CA PHE A 90 10.62 0.25 -7.87
C PHE A 90 11.65 -0.03 -6.75
N THR A 91 12.48 0.94 -6.39
CA THR A 91 13.42 0.80 -5.26
C THR A 91 12.74 0.99 -3.91
N GLY A 92 13.31 0.34 -2.88
CA GLY A 92 12.79 0.29 -1.51
C GLY A 92 12.73 1.64 -0.78
N GLY A 93 13.60 2.60 -1.11
CA GLY A 93 13.66 3.93 -0.48
C GLY A 93 13.56 5.06 -1.51
N SER A 94 12.70 6.05 -1.28
CA SER A 94 12.44 7.12 -2.25
C SER A 94 13.44 8.28 -2.18
N ARG A 95 14.18 8.38 -1.08
CA ARG A 95 15.05 9.51 -0.69
C ARG A 95 14.36 10.87 -0.80
N THR A 96 13.02 10.94 -0.75
CA THR A 96 12.28 12.21 -0.91
C THR A 96 12.53 13.19 0.23
N ILE A 97 12.82 12.69 1.44
CA ILE A 97 13.23 13.51 2.58
C ILE A 97 14.66 14.05 2.38
N GLN A 98 15.59 13.19 1.99
CA GLN A 98 17.01 13.53 1.76
C GLN A 98 17.16 14.52 0.59
N ASN A 99 16.32 14.40 -0.43
CA ASN A 99 16.26 15.32 -1.55
C ASN A 99 15.49 16.63 -1.26
N GLY A 100 15.03 16.84 -0.02
CA GLY A 100 14.34 18.07 0.39
C GLY A 100 12.94 18.26 -0.21
N LEU A 101 12.31 17.23 -0.77
CA LEU A 101 10.97 17.33 -1.36
C LEU A 101 9.89 17.45 -0.28
N ILE A 102 10.09 16.82 0.86
CA ILE A 102 9.18 16.84 2.01
C ILE A 102 9.98 16.73 3.31
N SER A 103 9.53 17.37 4.39
CA SER A 103 10.15 17.21 5.70
C SER A 103 9.76 15.88 6.34
N ALA A 104 10.61 15.32 7.22
CA ALA A 104 10.30 14.07 7.92
C ALA A 104 8.98 14.15 8.73
N ARG A 105 8.70 15.31 9.35
CA ARG A 105 7.42 15.53 10.05
C ARG A 105 6.23 15.48 9.09
N ALA A 106 6.33 16.15 7.94
CA ALA A 106 5.27 16.12 6.95
C ALA A 106 5.08 14.72 6.33
N MET A 107 6.16 13.96 6.12
CA MET A 107 6.09 12.57 5.67
C MET A 107 5.31 11.70 6.66
N LEU A 108 5.60 11.81 7.96
CA LEU A 108 4.85 11.10 9.00
C LEU A 108 3.37 11.52 9.02
N THR A 109 3.07 12.81 8.86
CA THR A 109 1.69 13.30 8.75
C THR A 109 0.96 12.65 7.57
N VAL A 110 1.59 12.59 6.38
CA VAL A 110 1.00 11.93 5.19
C VAL A 110 0.71 10.47 5.47
N SER A 111 1.63 9.76 6.13
CA SER A 111 1.43 8.37 6.50
C SER A 111 0.23 8.17 7.41
N VAL A 112 0.17 8.89 8.53
CA VAL A 112 -0.91 8.78 9.52
C VAL A 112 -2.27 9.15 8.90
N VAL A 113 -2.33 10.25 8.14
CA VAL A 113 -3.55 10.67 7.45
C VAL A 113 -4.01 9.61 6.46
N SER A 114 -3.09 9.01 5.70
CA SER A 114 -3.43 7.97 4.72
C SER A 114 -3.97 6.70 5.41
N PHE A 115 -3.39 6.26 6.53
CA PHE A 115 -3.94 5.15 7.31
C PHE A 115 -5.35 5.46 7.85
N ILE A 116 -5.56 6.67 8.37
CA ILE A 116 -6.88 7.10 8.86
C ILE A 116 -7.91 7.10 7.71
N LEU A 117 -7.57 7.70 6.56
CA LEU A 117 -8.46 7.72 5.40
C LEU A 117 -8.76 6.31 4.90
N GLY A 118 -7.75 5.45 4.77
CA GLY A 118 -7.92 4.05 4.37
C GLY A 118 -8.86 3.29 5.31
N GLY A 119 -8.68 3.47 6.63
CA GLY A 119 -9.54 2.87 7.66
C GLY A 119 -10.97 3.40 7.66
N VAL A 120 -11.16 4.72 7.50
CA VAL A 120 -12.50 5.33 7.40
C VAL A 120 -13.24 4.83 6.17
N ILE A 121 -12.56 4.75 5.02
CA ILE A 121 -13.14 4.23 3.77
C ILE A 121 -13.45 2.73 3.87
N ALA A 122 -12.76 2.00 4.75
CA ALA A 122 -13.04 0.59 5.01
C ALA A 122 -14.30 0.36 5.87
N ILE A 123 -14.85 1.39 6.55
CA ILE A 123 -16.03 1.24 7.41
C ILE A 123 -17.24 0.68 6.64
N PRO A 124 -17.64 1.22 5.47
CA PRO A 124 -18.68 0.60 4.65
C PRO A 124 -18.37 -0.84 4.23
N LEU A 125 -17.11 -1.17 3.98
CA LEU A 125 -16.67 -2.52 3.59
C LEU A 125 -16.89 -3.51 4.74
N LEU A 126 -16.64 -3.08 5.98
CA LEU A 126 -16.93 -3.83 7.19
C LEU A 126 -18.43 -4.13 7.32
N PHE A 127 -19.31 -3.15 7.07
CA PHE A 127 -20.75 -3.40 7.07
C PHE A 127 -21.20 -4.32 5.93
N ARG A 128 -20.49 -4.31 4.79
CA ARG A 128 -20.79 -5.15 3.62
C ARG A 128 -20.42 -6.62 3.82
N ALA A 129 -19.27 -6.91 4.41
CA ALA A 129 -18.70 -8.26 4.45
C ALA A 129 -18.30 -8.75 5.86
N GLY A 130 -18.59 -7.97 6.89
CA GLY A 130 -18.47 -8.38 8.30
C GLY A 130 -17.05 -8.32 8.87
N MET A 131 -16.92 -8.84 10.09
CA MET A 131 -15.70 -8.80 10.90
C MET A 131 -14.41 -9.28 10.21
N PRO A 132 -14.41 -10.24 9.28
CA PRO A 132 -13.19 -10.63 8.58
C PRO A 132 -12.49 -9.46 7.85
N VAL A 133 -13.24 -8.44 7.40
CA VAL A 133 -12.66 -7.21 6.83
C VAL A 133 -11.81 -6.47 7.86
N LEU A 134 -12.30 -6.37 9.11
CA LEU A 134 -11.57 -5.71 10.19
C LEU A 134 -10.27 -6.46 10.50
N TYR A 135 -10.30 -7.80 10.54
CA TYR A 135 -9.10 -8.60 10.81
C TYR A 135 -8.07 -8.47 9.69
N LEU A 136 -8.49 -8.55 8.41
CA LEU A 136 -7.60 -8.34 7.28
C LEU A 136 -7.01 -6.92 7.28
N GLY A 137 -7.83 -5.90 7.53
CA GLY A 137 -7.37 -4.52 7.65
C GLY A 137 -6.38 -4.31 8.80
N ALA A 138 -6.64 -4.92 9.96
CA ALA A 138 -5.75 -4.85 11.12
C ALA A 138 -4.41 -5.54 10.85
N VAL A 139 -4.42 -6.72 10.21
CA VAL A 139 -3.20 -7.41 9.78
C VAL A 139 -2.43 -6.57 8.77
N GLY A 140 -3.11 -5.96 7.79
CA GLY A 140 -2.50 -5.09 6.79
C GLY A 140 -1.84 -3.85 7.41
N ILE A 141 -2.54 -3.14 8.30
CA ILE A 141 -2.00 -1.97 9.02
C ILE A 141 -0.83 -2.38 9.91
N ALA A 142 -0.99 -3.45 10.71
CA ALA A 142 0.09 -3.94 11.57
C ALA A 142 1.32 -4.34 10.75
N SER A 143 1.11 -5.01 9.62
CA SER A 143 2.19 -5.38 8.68
C SER A 143 2.87 -4.14 8.15
N GLY A 144 2.13 -3.16 7.63
CA GLY A 144 2.69 -1.92 7.08
C GLY A 144 3.44 -1.09 8.11
N VAL A 145 2.96 -1.00 9.35
CA VAL A 145 3.63 -0.30 10.45
C VAL A 145 4.90 -1.04 10.86
N PHE A 146 4.77 -2.31 11.23
CA PHE A 146 5.87 -3.09 11.80
C PHE A 146 6.87 -3.61 10.77
N TYR A 147 6.59 -3.42 9.47
CA TYR A 147 7.55 -3.65 8.41
C TYR A 147 8.84 -2.85 8.65
N THR A 148 8.74 -1.57 9.00
CA THR A 148 9.92 -0.71 9.27
C THR A 148 9.98 -0.15 10.69
N ALA A 149 8.84 -0.01 11.37
CA ALA A 149 8.78 0.56 12.70
C ALA A 149 9.24 -0.42 13.81
N PRO A 150 9.85 0.08 14.90
CA PRO A 150 10.06 -0.69 16.12
C PRO A 150 8.74 -1.19 16.72
N PRO A 151 8.75 -2.31 17.48
CA PRO A 151 9.93 -3.11 17.85
C PRO A 151 10.28 -4.21 16.82
N LEU A 152 9.46 -4.40 15.78
CA LEU A 152 9.59 -5.56 14.88
C LEU A 152 10.53 -5.30 13.69
N ARG A 153 10.34 -4.21 12.93
CA ARG A 153 11.24 -3.86 11.80
C ARG A 153 11.50 -5.04 10.85
N PHE A 154 10.45 -5.71 10.36
CA PHE A 154 10.57 -6.91 9.51
C PHE A 154 11.46 -6.73 8.27
N ALA A 155 11.53 -5.52 7.68
CA ALA A 155 12.40 -5.20 6.55
C ALA A 155 13.88 -5.50 6.81
N GLY A 156 14.34 -5.37 8.06
CA GLY A 156 15.72 -5.66 8.46
C GLY A 156 15.95 -7.11 8.90
N ARG A 157 14.94 -7.99 8.83
CA ARG A 157 15.01 -9.36 9.36
C ARG A 157 15.05 -10.38 8.21
N LYS A 158 16.22 -10.96 7.96
CA LYS A 158 16.53 -12.15 7.14
C LYS A 158 15.32 -12.78 6.40
N GLY A 159 14.79 -12.15 5.35
CA GLY A 159 13.74 -12.71 4.49
C GLY A 159 12.29 -12.59 5.00
N LEU A 160 12.07 -12.17 6.26
CA LEU A 160 10.74 -12.05 6.85
C LEU A 160 9.95 -10.87 6.29
N GLY A 161 10.64 -9.81 5.88
CA GLY A 161 10.01 -8.66 5.23
C GLY A 161 9.39 -9.05 3.90
N GLU A 162 10.12 -9.81 3.09
CA GLU A 162 9.72 -10.30 1.77
C GLU A 162 8.53 -11.26 1.89
N LEU A 163 8.57 -12.18 2.86
CA LEU A 163 7.43 -13.04 3.16
C LEU A 163 6.19 -12.24 3.56
N LEU A 164 6.35 -11.22 4.40
CA LEU A 164 5.24 -10.36 4.84
C LEU A 164 4.64 -9.58 3.68
N ILE A 165 5.47 -9.04 2.79
CA ILE A 165 5.05 -8.35 1.56
C ILE A 165 4.26 -9.32 0.67
N GLY A 166 4.81 -10.50 0.38
CA GLY A 166 4.15 -11.49 -0.47
C GLY A 166 2.79 -11.94 0.08
N LEU A 167 2.69 -12.15 1.39
CA LEU A 167 1.42 -12.50 2.04
C LEU A 167 0.38 -11.38 1.94
N ASN A 168 0.78 -10.13 2.20
CA ASN A 168 -0.14 -8.99 2.20
C ASN A 168 -0.58 -8.60 0.79
N LEU A 169 0.37 -8.47 -0.14
CA LEU A 169 0.13 -8.01 -1.50
C LEU A 169 -0.31 -9.12 -2.47
N GLY A 170 -0.32 -10.38 -2.04
CA GLY A 170 -0.88 -11.50 -2.81
C GLY A 170 -2.11 -12.09 -2.12
N PRO A 171 -1.98 -13.21 -1.37
CA PRO A 171 -3.11 -13.94 -0.78
C PRO A 171 -4.13 -13.08 -0.02
N LEU A 172 -3.68 -12.22 0.89
CA LEU A 172 -4.59 -11.47 1.76
C LEU A 172 -5.38 -10.40 1.00
N MET A 173 -4.75 -9.69 0.06
CA MET A 173 -5.44 -8.70 -0.78
C MET A 173 -6.45 -9.36 -1.73
N VAL A 174 -6.09 -10.48 -2.35
CA VAL A 174 -6.99 -11.24 -3.23
C VAL A 174 -8.19 -11.76 -2.44
N ALA A 175 -7.96 -12.40 -1.28
CA ALA A 175 -9.02 -12.89 -0.42
C ALA A 175 -9.91 -11.77 0.14
N GLY A 176 -9.33 -10.62 0.51
CA GLY A 176 -10.10 -9.45 0.96
C GLY A 176 -11.01 -8.88 -0.14
N SER A 177 -10.51 -8.81 -1.38
CA SER A 177 -11.31 -8.36 -2.52
C SER A 177 -12.46 -9.33 -2.83
N VAL A 178 -12.21 -10.64 -2.82
CA VAL A 178 -13.27 -11.65 -2.96
C VAL A 178 -14.30 -11.50 -1.84
N LEU A 179 -13.85 -11.46 -0.59
CA LEU A 179 -14.71 -11.30 0.59
C LEU A 179 -15.63 -10.09 0.46
N ILE A 180 -15.15 -8.95 -0.02
CA ILE A 180 -15.97 -7.74 -0.16
C ILE A 180 -17.02 -7.91 -1.27
N GLN A 181 -16.66 -8.56 -2.38
CA GLN A 181 -17.59 -8.79 -3.50
C GLN A 181 -18.67 -9.81 -3.13
N THR A 182 -18.29 -10.91 -2.47
CA THR A 182 -19.18 -12.06 -2.23
C THR A 182 -19.86 -12.00 -0.86
N GLY A 183 -19.21 -11.40 0.14
CA GLY A 183 -19.59 -11.51 1.56
C GLY A 183 -19.11 -12.80 2.22
N THR A 184 -18.35 -13.64 1.52
CA THR A 184 -17.84 -14.94 1.98
C THR A 184 -16.33 -15.00 1.88
N LEU A 185 -15.68 -15.60 2.88
CA LEU A 185 -14.24 -15.85 2.82
C LEU A 185 -13.98 -17.16 2.08
N GLU A 186 -13.46 -17.05 0.86
CA GLU A 186 -13.17 -18.21 0.01
C GLU A 186 -11.72 -18.67 0.16
N TRP A 187 -11.49 -19.92 0.57
CA TRP A 187 -10.14 -20.47 0.72
C TRP A 187 -9.37 -20.52 -0.61
N SER A 188 -10.08 -20.76 -1.70
CA SER A 188 -9.52 -20.74 -3.05
C SER A 188 -8.94 -19.37 -3.42
N ALA A 189 -9.47 -18.27 -2.86
CA ALA A 189 -8.96 -16.92 -3.09
C ALA A 189 -7.58 -16.69 -2.47
N LEU A 190 -7.33 -17.25 -1.28
CA LEU A 190 -6.00 -17.18 -0.66
C LEU A 190 -4.95 -17.90 -1.52
N LEU A 191 -5.27 -19.08 -2.03
CA LEU A 191 -4.38 -19.86 -2.90
C LEU A 191 -4.16 -19.15 -4.24
N ALA A 192 -5.22 -18.58 -4.81
CA ALA A 192 -5.13 -17.84 -6.07
C ALA A 192 -4.19 -16.63 -5.97
N GLY A 193 -4.05 -16.03 -4.78
CA GLY A 193 -3.15 -14.89 -4.58
C GLY A 193 -1.67 -15.23 -4.39
N ILE A 194 -1.28 -16.50 -4.26
CA ILE A 194 0.13 -16.91 -4.10
C ILE A 194 1.03 -16.49 -5.27
N PRO A 195 0.65 -16.69 -6.55
CA PRO A 195 1.50 -16.32 -7.70
C PRO A 195 1.43 -14.83 -8.09
N VAL A 196 0.66 -14.01 -7.36
CA VAL A 196 0.53 -12.56 -7.62
C VAL A 196 1.67 -11.81 -6.97
#